data_AF-A0AAD6TFB2-F1
#
_entry.id   AF-A0AAD6TFB2-F1
#
_cell.length_a   1.000
_cell.length_b   1.000
_cell.length_c   1.000
_cell.angle_alpha   90.00
_cell.angle_beta   90.00
_cell.angle_gamma   90.00
#
_symmetry.space_group_name_H-M   'P 1'
#
loop_
_entity.id
_entity.type
_entity.pdbx_description
1 polymer ?
#
loop_
_entity_poly.entity_id
_entity_poly.type
_entity_poly.pdbx_seq_one_letter_code
_entity_poly.pdbx_strand_id
1 'polypeptide(L)'
;MIAHPGLALTPSFTKRSESRPTRDAPSSRAEMSVRRSGLQRDVLNLYRRALRIPRTKPPPTRAKWDLMIRYTFRTKAASASPRAISVIEHLLRTGTRQVSMYEDKSVKDCWVSADMHEWQKTQRNQRTEPH
;
A
#
# COMPACT_ATOMS: atom_id res chain seq x y z
N MET A 1 -45.29 -47.17 -22.38
CA MET A 1 -45.55 -48.03 -21.19
C MET A 1 -44.23 -48.20 -20.45
N ILE A 2 -44.05 -48.12 -19.13
CA ILE A 2 -44.81 -47.78 -17.92
C ILE A 2 -43.72 -47.56 -16.83
N ALA A 3 -43.96 -46.65 -15.88
CA ALA A 3 -43.47 -46.58 -14.49
C ALA A 3 -42.02 -46.12 -14.12
N HIS A 4 -41.97 -44.96 -13.44
CA HIS A 4 -41.09 -44.60 -12.29
C HIS A 4 -41.39 -45.51 -11.06
N PRO A 5 -40.87 -45.36 -9.80
CA PRO A 5 -39.82 -44.49 -9.21
C PRO A 5 -38.87 -45.28 -8.24
N GLY A 6 -37.88 -44.64 -7.60
CA GLY A 6 -37.05 -45.30 -6.58
C GLY A 6 -36.24 -44.35 -5.69
N LEU A 7 -36.64 -44.26 -4.42
CA LEU A 7 -36.21 -43.32 -3.37
C LEU A 7 -34.70 -43.31 -3.01
N ALA A 8 -34.24 -42.08 -2.73
CA ALA A 8 -33.47 -41.62 -1.57
C ALA A 8 -32.72 -42.63 -0.67
N LEU A 9 -31.41 -42.43 -0.50
CA LEU A 9 -30.74 -42.57 0.80
C LEU A 9 -29.51 -41.64 0.87
N THR A 10 -29.61 -40.64 1.75
CA THR A 10 -28.50 -39.85 2.25
C THR A 10 -27.67 -40.68 3.24
N PRO A 11 -26.34 -40.80 3.10
CA PRO A 11 -25.51 -41.24 4.20
C PRO A 11 -25.09 -40.04 5.07
N SER A 12 -25.79 -39.95 6.20
CA SER A 12 -25.21 -39.88 7.55
C SER A 12 -23.92 -39.07 7.73
N PHE A 13 -24.16 -37.86 8.23
CA PHE A 13 -23.33 -37.09 9.14
C PHE A 13 -22.53 -38.00 10.12
N THR A 14 -21.24 -38.23 9.84
CA THR A 14 -20.28 -38.74 10.82
C THR A 14 -19.52 -37.57 11.43
N LYS A 15 -19.79 -37.37 12.71
CA LYS A 15 -19.22 -36.38 13.61
C LYS A 15 -17.78 -36.79 13.94
N ARG A 16 -16.81 -36.35 13.13
CA ARG A 16 -15.38 -36.41 13.51
C ARG A 16 -15.10 -35.29 14.51
N SER A 17 -15.09 -35.67 15.77
CA SER A 17 -14.50 -34.93 16.88
C SER A 17 -13.00 -34.78 16.64
N GLU A 18 -12.61 -33.75 15.90
CA GLU A 18 -11.22 -33.32 15.80
C GLU A 18 -11.02 -32.21 16.85
N SER A 19 -10.43 -32.59 17.97
CA SER A 19 -9.94 -31.73 19.03
C SER A 19 -9.12 -30.59 18.42
N ARG A 20 -9.66 -29.37 18.36
CA ARG A 20 -8.89 -28.18 18.00
C ARG A 20 -7.86 -27.94 19.11
N PRO A 21 -6.54 -28.04 18.83
CA PRO A 21 -5.57 -27.47 19.76
C PRO A 21 -5.79 -25.96 19.76
N THR A 22 -6.04 -25.41 20.95
CA THR A 22 -6.02 -23.98 21.23
C THR A 22 -4.67 -23.43 20.80
N ARG A 23 -4.67 -22.75 19.66
CA ARG A 23 -3.49 -22.08 19.11
C ARG A 23 -3.31 -20.74 19.83
N ASP A 24 -3.13 -20.80 21.14
CA ASP A 24 -2.61 -19.69 21.95
C ASP A 24 -1.07 -19.73 21.91
N ALA A 25 -0.53 -19.84 20.70
CA ALA A 25 0.87 -19.54 20.48
C ALA A 25 0.98 -18.01 20.52
N PRO A 26 1.70 -17.40 21.49
CA PRO A 26 2.07 -16.00 21.37
C PRO A 26 2.86 -15.89 20.07
N SER A 27 2.28 -15.19 19.10
CA SER A 27 2.88 -14.89 17.81
C SER A 27 4.27 -14.32 18.07
N SER A 28 5.29 -15.14 17.89
CA SER A 28 6.73 -14.85 18.05
C SER A 28 7.26 -13.93 16.96
N ARG A 29 6.41 -13.00 16.50
CA ARG A 29 6.83 -11.74 15.93
C ARG A 29 6.68 -10.72 17.05
N ALA A 30 7.51 -10.84 18.08
CA ALA A 30 7.82 -9.70 18.92
C ALA A 30 8.06 -8.52 17.97
N GLU A 31 7.15 -7.55 17.99
CA GLU A 31 7.22 -6.39 17.14
C GLU A 31 8.52 -5.66 17.48
N MET A 32 9.56 -5.88 16.69
CA MET A 32 10.73 -5.04 16.68
C MET A 32 10.27 -3.67 16.19
N SER A 33 9.83 -2.83 17.12
CA SER A 33 9.51 -1.44 16.84
C SER A 33 10.79 -0.77 16.39
N VAL A 34 10.93 -0.59 15.07
CA VAL A 34 12.08 0.11 14.50
C VAL A 34 12.07 1.52 15.08
N ARG A 35 13.05 1.82 15.93
CA ARG A 35 13.23 3.16 16.51
C ARG A 35 13.62 4.11 15.40
N ARG A 36 12.67 4.94 14.99
CA ARG A 36 12.88 5.98 13.97
C ARG A 36 13.27 7.30 14.64
N SER A 37 14.23 8.02 14.06
CA SER A 37 14.54 9.39 14.45
C SER A 37 13.33 10.31 14.23
N GLY A 38 13.32 11.50 14.87
CA GLY A 38 12.27 12.49 14.66
C GLY A 38 12.06 12.80 13.18
N LEU A 39 13.14 13.13 12.48
CA LEU A 39 13.14 13.42 11.05
C LEU A 39 12.57 12.26 10.21
N GLN A 40 12.94 11.01 10.51
CA GLN A 40 12.40 9.85 9.81
C GLN A 40 10.88 9.69 10.04
N ARG A 41 10.39 10.01 11.24
CA ARG A 41 8.95 10.00 11.54
C ARG A 41 8.24 11.06 10.71
N ASP A 42 8.82 12.26 10.61
CA ASP A 42 8.25 13.36 9.84
C ASP A 42 8.15 13.03 8.35
N VAL A 43 9.19 12.43 7.76
CA VAL A 43 9.17 11.95 6.37
C VAL A 43 8.04 10.93 6.17
N LEU A 44 7.90 9.98 7.08
CA LEU A 44 6.84 8.97 6.98
C LEU A 44 5.45 9.54 7.21
N ASN A 45 5.30 10.51 8.11
CA ASN A 45 4.03 11.19 8.34
C ASN A 45 3.61 11.97 7.09
N LEU A 46 4.54 12.69 6.47
CA LEU A 46 4.32 13.38 5.20
C LEU A 46 3.94 12.40 4.09
N TYR A 47 4.64 11.27 3.97
CA TYR A 47 4.31 10.24 2.97
C TYR A 47 2.91 9.65 3.17
N ARG A 48 2.56 9.27 4.42
CA ARG A 48 1.21 8.74 4.73
C ARG A 48 0.13 9.77 4.46
N ARG A 49 0.37 11.04 4.76
CA ARG A 49 -0.54 12.14 4.44
C ARG A 49 -0.73 12.25 2.92
N ALA A 50 0.36 12.26 2.16
CA ALA A 50 0.31 12.30 0.69
C ALA A 50 -0.52 11.14 0.10
N LEU A 51 -0.31 9.91 0.57
CA LEU A 51 -1.06 8.72 0.11
C LEU A 51 -2.58 8.78 0.37
N ARG A 52 -3.07 9.72 1.19
CA ARG A 52 -4.51 9.93 1.40
C ARG A 52 -5.12 10.81 0.32
N ILE A 53 -4.32 11.66 -0.35
CA ILE A 53 -4.79 12.59 -1.39
C ILE A 53 -5.60 11.88 -2.48
N PRO A 54 -5.15 10.75 -3.09
CA PRO A 54 -5.93 10.10 -4.14
C PRO A 54 -7.38 9.77 -3.74
N ARG A 55 -7.63 9.50 -2.45
CA ARG A 55 -8.97 9.15 -1.95
C ARG A 55 -9.95 10.32 -2.00
N THR A 56 -9.45 11.55 -1.98
CA THR A 56 -10.27 12.78 -2.06
C THR A 56 -10.50 13.26 -3.49
N LYS A 57 -9.83 12.66 -4.48
CA LYS A 57 -9.89 13.05 -5.89
C LYS A 57 -10.93 12.24 -6.69
N PRO A 58 -11.37 12.72 -7.87
CA PRO A 58 -12.26 11.97 -8.75
C PRO A 58 -11.68 10.60 -9.12
N PRO A 59 -12.51 9.54 -9.24
CA PRO A 59 -12.07 8.19 -9.60
C PRO A 59 -11.08 8.09 -10.77
N PRO A 60 -11.28 8.77 -11.92
CA PRO A 60 -10.39 8.60 -13.08
C PRO A 60 -8.97 9.13 -12.86
N THR A 61 -8.76 10.07 -11.92
CA THR A 61 -7.44 10.68 -11.69
C THR A 61 -6.68 10.03 -10.53
N ARG A 62 -7.34 9.21 -9.70
CA ARG A 62 -6.72 8.62 -8.48
C ARG A 62 -5.46 7.81 -8.78
N ALA A 63 -5.46 7.05 -9.87
CA ALA A 63 -4.31 6.23 -10.27
C ALA A 63 -3.10 7.10 -10.62
N LYS A 64 -3.32 8.23 -11.31
CA LYS A 64 -2.26 9.21 -11.62
C LYS A 64 -1.65 9.78 -10.35
N TRP A 65 -2.50 10.17 -9.39
CA TRP A 65 -2.05 10.69 -8.10
C TRP A 65 -1.23 9.67 -7.31
N ASP A 66 -1.70 8.43 -7.19
CA ASP A 66 -0.97 7.37 -6.48
C ASP A 66 0.41 7.12 -7.12
N LEU A 67 0.47 7.04 -8.45
CA LEU A 67 1.72 6.89 -9.20
C LEU A 67 2.67 8.06 -8.94
N MET A 68 2.21 9.30 -9.16
CA MET A 68 3.03 10.50 -8.99
C MET A 68 3.59 10.61 -7.58
N ILE A 69 2.78 10.34 -6.54
CA ILE A 69 3.23 10.35 -5.14
C ILE A 69 4.32 9.31 -4.92
N ARG A 70 4.05 8.03 -5.26
CA ARG A 70 5.00 6.95 -5.00
C ARG A 70 6.31 7.15 -5.74
N TYR A 71 6.25 7.54 -7.01
CA TYR A 71 7.43 7.85 -7.81
C TYR A 71 8.23 8.97 -7.16
N THR A 72 7.59 10.10 -6.84
CA THR A 72 8.28 11.27 -6.28
C THR A 72 9.00 10.94 -4.98
N PHE A 73 8.34 10.27 -4.04
CA PHE A 73 8.98 9.87 -2.77
C PHE A 73 10.13 8.89 -3.00
N ARG A 74 9.97 7.92 -3.91
CA ARG A 74 11.02 6.95 -4.22
C ARG A 74 12.25 7.62 -4.84
N THR A 75 12.05 8.48 -5.83
CA THR A 75 13.12 9.19 -6.53
C THR A 75 13.84 10.16 -5.61
N LYS A 76 13.11 10.92 -4.79
CA LYS A 76 13.74 11.84 -3.81
C LYS A 76 14.51 11.08 -2.74
N ALA A 77 13.97 9.97 -2.23
CA ALA A 77 14.69 9.12 -1.28
C ALA A 77 15.97 8.52 -1.87
N ALA A 78 15.96 8.11 -3.15
CA ALA A 78 17.14 7.59 -3.84
C ALA A 78 18.22 8.67 -4.06
N SER A 79 17.81 9.92 -4.31
CA SER A 79 18.73 11.04 -4.50
C SER A 79 19.36 11.60 -3.22
N ALA A 80 18.78 11.33 -2.05
CA ALA A 80 19.20 11.92 -0.79
C ALA A 80 19.93 10.89 0.09
N SER A 81 21.18 11.19 0.45
CA SER A 81 21.90 10.41 1.45
C SER A 81 21.19 10.51 2.82
N PRO A 82 21.04 9.41 3.57
CA PRO A 82 20.50 9.44 4.94
C PRO A 82 21.27 10.37 5.90
N ARG A 83 22.53 10.69 5.58
CA ARG A 83 23.39 11.59 6.37
C ARG A 83 23.23 13.07 5.99
N ALA A 84 22.60 13.37 4.85
CA ALA A 84 22.42 14.73 4.36
C ALA A 84 21.18 15.39 4.99
N ILE A 85 21.25 15.65 6.31
CA ILE A 85 20.11 16.10 7.12
C ILE A 85 19.48 17.39 6.56
N SER A 86 20.27 18.41 6.24
CA SER A 86 19.77 19.69 5.71
C SER A 86 19.04 19.54 4.37
N VAL A 87 19.45 18.58 3.54
CA VAL A 87 18.78 18.27 2.26
C VAL A 87 17.43 17.61 2.55
N ILE A 88 17.38 16.65 3.47
CA ILE A 88 16.14 15.98 3.87
C ILE A 88 15.15 16.98 4.46
N GLU A 89 15.61 17.90 5.30
CA GLU A 89 14.78 18.98 5.85
C GLU A 89 14.24 19.91 4.77
N HIS A 90 15.07 20.30 3.80
CA HIS A 90 14.62 21.11 2.67
C HIS A 90 13.53 20.37 1.87
N LEU A 91 13.75 19.08 1.56
CA LEU A 91 12.77 18.24 0.88
C LEU A 91 11.47 18.09 1.68
N LEU A 92 11.55 17.95 3.00
CA LEU A 92 10.39 17.92 3.89
C LEU A 92 9.58 19.22 3.83
N ARG A 93 10.25 20.38 3.90
CA ARG A 93 9.58 21.68 3.82
C ARG A 93 8.87 21.85 2.48
N THR A 94 9.56 21.55 1.38
CA THR A 94 8.99 21.67 0.03
C THR A 94 7.86 20.68 -0.19
N GLY A 95 8.04 19.42 0.21
CA GLY A 95 7.02 18.38 0.10
C GLY A 95 5.78 18.69 0.95
N THR A 96 5.94 19.26 2.13
CA THR A 96 4.83 19.69 2.99
C THR A 96 3.98 20.77 2.30
N ARG A 97 4.62 21.76 1.67
CA ARG A 97 3.90 22.79 0.90
C ARG A 97 3.15 22.18 -0.28
N GLN A 98 3.79 21.28 -1.03
CA GLN A 98 3.17 20.59 -2.17
C GLN A 98 1.96 19.75 -1.75
N VAL A 99 2.10 18.95 -0.67
CA VAL A 99 1.00 18.13 -0.15
C VAL A 99 -0.17 19.00 0.29
N SER A 100 0.07 20.09 1.01
CA SER A 100 -1.00 21.02 1.41
C SER A 100 -1.74 21.61 0.19
N MET A 101 -1.02 21.97 -0.88
CA MET A 101 -1.64 22.43 -2.13
C MET A 101 -2.48 21.34 -2.79
N TYR A 102 -1.97 20.10 -2.86
CA TYR A 102 -2.67 18.98 -3.46
C TYR A 102 -3.87 18.49 -2.64
N GLU A 103 -3.95 18.81 -1.36
CA GLU A 103 -5.13 18.49 -0.53
C GLU A 103 -6.35 19.36 -0.89
N ASP A 104 -6.15 20.53 -1.49
CA ASP A 104 -7.24 21.39 -1.93
C ASP A 104 -8.16 20.63 -2.93
N LYS A 105 -9.47 20.73 -2.69
CA LYS A 105 -10.53 20.12 -3.50
C LYS A 105 -10.61 20.74 -4.91
N SER A 106 -10.08 21.95 -5.10
CA SER A 106 -9.97 22.62 -6.39
C SER A 106 -9.00 21.89 -7.33
N VAL A 107 -7.94 21.28 -6.78
CA VAL A 107 -6.93 20.53 -7.55
C VAL A 107 -7.44 19.10 -7.79
N LYS A 108 -7.90 18.81 -9.01
CA LYS A 108 -8.58 17.52 -9.32
C LYS A 108 -7.74 16.52 -10.09
N ASP A 109 -6.76 16.98 -10.86
CA ASP A 109 -5.87 16.12 -11.65
C ASP A 109 -4.39 16.50 -11.41
N CYS A 110 -3.50 15.58 -11.77
CA CYS A 110 -2.06 15.79 -11.79
C CYS A 110 -1.48 15.29 -13.11
N TRP A 111 -0.35 15.87 -13.50
CA TRP A 111 0.42 15.36 -14.63
C TRP A 111 1.29 14.18 -14.20
N VAL A 112 1.46 13.22 -15.12
CA VAL A 112 2.31 12.05 -14.96
C VAL A 112 3.19 11.95 -16.21
N SER A 113 4.51 11.85 -16.01
CA SER A 113 5.47 11.74 -17.11
C SER A 113 5.56 10.33 -17.69
N ALA A 114 6.19 10.20 -18.86
CA ALA A 114 6.53 8.89 -19.44
C ALA A 114 7.38 8.06 -18.47
N ASP A 115 8.42 8.64 -17.88
CA ASP A 115 9.29 7.99 -16.89
C ASP A 115 8.52 7.41 -15.71
N MET A 116 7.48 8.11 -15.23
CA MET A 116 6.64 7.59 -14.14
C MET A 116 5.89 6.33 -14.57
N HIS A 117 5.34 6.32 -15.79
CA HIS A 117 4.66 5.13 -16.31
C HIS A 117 5.63 3.97 -16.52
N GLU A 118 6.84 4.23 -17.02
CA GLU A 118 7.89 3.22 -17.17
C GLU A 118 8.36 2.65 -15.83
N TRP A 119 8.53 3.53 -14.84
CA TRP A 119 8.83 3.13 -13.47
C TRP A 119 7.75 2.20 -12.91
N GLN A 120 6.46 2.52 -13.12
CA GLN A 120 5.36 1.66 -12.67
C GLN A 120 5.39 0.28 -13.33
N LYS A 121 5.66 0.20 -14.65
CA LYS A 121 5.80 -1.07 -15.38
C LYS A 121 6.93 -1.91 -14.78
N THR A 122 8.08 -1.29 -14.53
CA THR A 122 9.27 -1.95 -13.95
C THR A 122 8.98 -2.50 -12.55
N GLN A 123 8.33 -1.70 -11.68
CA GLN A 123 7.99 -2.14 -10.32
C GLN A 123 6.98 -3.30 -10.30
N ARG A 124 6.08 -3.38 -11.28
CA ARG A 124 5.13 -4.49 -11.40
C ARG A 124 5.84 -5.78 -11.76
N ASN A 125 6.75 -5.74 -12.73
CA ASN A 125 7.50 -6.93 -13.16
C ASN A 125 8.35 -7.50 -12.02
N GLN A 126 8.97 -6.63 -11.20
CA GLN A 126 9.76 -7.05 -10.03
C GLN A 126 8.94 -7.78 -8.93
N ARG A 127 7.61 -7.62 -8.90
CA ARG A 127 6.75 -8.32 -7.93
C ARG A 127 6.29 -9.69 -8.39
N THR A 128 6.37 -9.98 -9.69
CA THR A 128 5.82 -11.19 -10.29
C THR A 128 6.83 -12.33 -10.37
N GLU A 129 8.13 -12.06 -10.18
CA GLU A 129 9.17 -13.09 -10.08
C GLU A 129 9.19 -13.71 -8.67
N PRO A 130 8.82 -14.99 -8.50
CA PRO A 130 9.05 -15.70 -7.25
C PRO A 130 10.53 -16.05 -7.12
N HIS A 131 11.16 -15.71 -6.00
CA HIS A 131 12.43 -16.29 -5.56
C HIS A 131 12.17 -17.68 -4.95
#